data_AF-A0A973EWQ9-F1
#
_entry.id   AF-A0A973EWQ9-F1
#
_cell.length_a   1.000
_cell.length_b   1.000
_cell.length_c   1.000
_cell.angle_alpha   90.00
_cell.angle_beta   90.00
_cell.angle_gamma   90.00
#
_symmetry.space_group_name_H-M   'P 1'
#
loop_
_entity.id
_entity.type
_entity.pdbx_description
1 polymer ?
#
loop_
_entity_poly.entity_id
_entity_poly.type
_entity_poly.pdbx_seq_one_letter_code
_entity_poly.pdbx_strand_id
1 'polypeptide(L)' 'MATNSENTINVRHGKLTVRQFPVTGMSCASCALNIEKKLGSQEGVASASVNLASEMVT' A
#
# COMPACT_ATOMS: atom_id res chain seq x y z
N MET A 1 -11.34 9.50 -17.96
CA MET A 1 -11.15 8.09 -17.51
C MET A 1 -11.03 8.15 -15.99
N ALA A 2 -12.01 7.59 -15.29
CA ALA A 2 -12.21 7.75 -13.86
C ALA A 2 -11.36 6.74 -13.05
N THR A 3 -10.45 7.21 -12.20
CA THR A 3 -9.86 6.40 -11.12
C THR A 3 -10.52 6.79 -9.81
N ASN A 4 -11.53 5.98 -9.51
CA ASN A 4 -12.47 6.08 -8.41
C ASN A 4 -11.83 5.70 -7.06
N SER A 5 -12.40 6.21 -5.97
CA SER A 5 -12.26 5.75 -4.57
C SER A 5 -11.06 6.25 -3.75
N GLU A 6 -11.22 7.44 -3.15
CA GLU A 6 -10.45 7.84 -1.97
C GLU A 6 -10.91 7.04 -0.74
N ASN A 7 -10.36 5.84 -0.53
CA ASN A 7 -10.63 5.04 0.67
C ASN A 7 -9.97 5.73 1.87
N THR A 8 -10.69 6.65 2.50
CA THR A 8 -10.16 7.46 3.61
C THR A 8 -10.82 7.06 4.91
N ILE A 9 -10.00 6.68 5.89
CA ILE A 9 -10.44 6.27 7.22
C ILE A 9 -10.33 7.47 8.15
N ASN A 10 -11.46 7.86 8.75
CA ASN A 10 -11.48 8.89 9.79
C ASN A 10 -11.08 8.26 11.12
N VAL A 11 -9.91 8.64 11.64
CA VAL A 11 -9.47 8.26 12.98
C VAL A 11 -9.76 9.41 13.95
N ARG A 12 -9.83 9.10 15.25
CA ARG A 12 -10.26 10.03 16.32
C ARG A 12 -9.54 11.39 16.33
N HIS A 13 -8.38 11.51 15.68
CA HIS A 13 -7.61 12.74 15.54
C HIS A 13 -6.99 12.97 14.14
N GLY A 14 -7.56 12.41 13.05
CA GLY A 14 -6.99 12.61 11.70
C GLY A 14 -7.66 11.83 10.57
N LYS A 15 -7.16 12.00 9.35
CA LYS A 15 -7.62 11.31 8.13
C LYS A 15 -6.48 10.43 7.60
N LEU A 16 -6.68 9.12 7.57
CA LEU A 16 -5.76 8.17 6.93
C LEU A 16 -6.26 7.89 5.51
N THR A 17 -5.37 7.92 4.52
CA THR A 17 -5.73 7.61 3.12
C THR A 17 -5.16 6.25 2.76
N VAL A 18 -6.03 5.30 2.47
CA VAL A 18 -5.66 3.97 1.97
C VAL A 18 -5.70 4.01 0.46
N ARG A 19 -4.61 3.60 -0.20
CA ARG A 19 -4.52 3.55 -1.65
C ARG A 19 -3.91 2.23 -2.07
N GLN A 20 -4.56 1.58 -3.03
CA GLN A 20 -4.05 0.36 -3.63
C GLN A 20 -3.38 0.68 -4.95
N PHE A 21 -2.20 0.13 -5.15
CA PHE A 21 -1.44 0.28 -6.39
C PHE A 21 -1.12 -1.10 -6.96
N PRO A 22 -1.35 -1.32 -8.27
CA PRO A 22 -0.85 -2.51 -8.94
C PRO A 22 0.67 -2.42 -9.05
N VAL A 23 1.36 -3.51 -8.77
CA VAL A 23 2.82 -3.57 -8.86
C VAL A 23 3.23 -4.66 -9.81
N THR A 24 3.78 -4.25 -10.96
CA THR A 24 4.29 -5.17 -11.97
C THR A 24 5.63 -5.76 -11.56
N GLY A 25 5.82 -7.07 -11.78
CA GLY A 25 7.12 -7.72 -11.59
C GLY A 25 7.40 -8.18 -10.16
N MET A 26 6.39 -8.21 -9.28
CA MET A 26 6.52 -8.70 -7.91
C MET A 26 6.40 -10.22 -7.82
N SER A 27 7.29 -10.93 -8.51
CA SER A 27 7.30 -12.40 -8.59
C SER A 27 8.08 -13.09 -7.46
N CYS A 28 8.78 -12.31 -6.62
CA CYS A 28 9.65 -12.85 -5.59
C CYS A 28 9.24 -12.39 -4.19
N ALA A 29 9.05 -13.34 -3.28
CA ALA A 29 8.68 -13.08 -1.89
C ALA A 29 9.70 -12.16 -1.18
N SER A 30 10.99 -12.26 -1.51
CA SER A 30 12.00 -11.36 -0.94
C SER A 30 11.89 -9.92 -1.46
N CYS A 31 11.47 -9.72 -2.72
CA CYS A 31 11.18 -8.38 -3.26
C CYS A 31 9.99 -7.74 -2.55
N ALA A 32 8.91 -8.51 -2.35
CA ALA A 32 7.72 -8.07 -1.62
C ALA A 32 8.06 -7.61 -0.20
N LEU A 33 8.78 -8.45 0.57
CA LEU A 33 9.21 -8.12 1.93
C LEU A 33 10.08 -6.85 1.99
N ASN A 34 10.95 -6.65 1.01
CA ASN A 34 11.78 -5.45 0.94
C ASN A 34 10.96 -4.20 0.65
N ILE A 35 9.97 -4.30 -0.24
CA ILE A 35 9.05 -3.20 -0.56
C ILE A 35 8.18 -2.84 0.65
N GLU A 36 7.59 -3.83 1.33
CA GLU A 36 6.81 -3.60 2.57
C GLU A 36 7.62 -2.87 3.62
N LYS A 37 8.85 -3.33 3.89
CA LYS A 37 9.75 -2.68 4.85
C LYS A 37 10.10 -1.26 4.46
N LYS A 38 10.38 -1.02 3.18
CA LYS A 38 10.73 0.31 2.67
C LYS A 38 9.54 1.28 2.78
N LEU A 39 8.34 0.83 2.40
CA LEU A 39 7.13 1.63 2.50
C LEU A 39 6.76 1.91 3.96
N GLY A 40 6.82 0.91 4.84
CA GLY A 40 6.55 1.08 6.27
C GLY A 40 7.57 1.98 6.99
N SER A 41 8.76 2.17 6.40
CA SER A 41 9.78 3.09 6.92
C SER A 41 9.66 4.51 6.36
N GLN A 42 8.72 4.76 5.43
CA GLN A 42 8.54 6.06 4.82
C GLN A 42 7.67 6.98 5.68
N GLU A 43 8.05 8.25 5.75
CA GLU A 43 7.29 9.25 6.50
C GLU A 43 5.88 9.42 5.91
N GLY A 44 4.86 9.36 6.77
CA GLY A 44 3.45 9.47 6.38
C GLY A 44 2.76 8.14 6.04
N VAL A 45 3.48 7.02 6.02
CA VAL A 45 2.89 5.69 5.86
C VAL A 45 2.54 5.11 7.22
N ALA A 46 1.24 4.95 7.49
CA ALA A 46 0.78 4.34 8.74
C ALA A 46 0.92 2.81 8.73
N SER A 47 0.72 2.20 7.56
CA SER A 47 0.83 0.76 7.34
C SER A 47 1.03 0.51 5.85
N ALA A 48 1.84 -0.48 5.52
CA ALA A 48 2.04 -0.94 4.14
C ALA A 48 1.96 -2.46 4.12
N SER A 49 1.21 -3.02 3.16
CA SER A 49 1.13 -4.46 2.96
C SER A 49 1.09 -4.80 1.49
N VAL A 50 1.78 -5.88 1.14
CA VAL A 50 1.92 -6.39 -0.21
C VAL A 50 1.24 -7.74 -0.31
N ASN A 51 0.39 -7.88 -1.32
CA ASN A 51 -0.23 -9.15 -1.67
C ASN A 51 0.32 -9.63 -3.02
N LEU A 52 1.15 -10.68 -2.99
CA LEU A 52 1.70 -11.29 -4.21
C LEU A 52 0.63 -12.01 -5.03
N ALA A 53 -0.40 -12.59 -4.39
CA ALA A 53 -1.44 -13.32 -5.11
C ALA A 53 -2.29 -12.40 -5.99
N SER A 54 -2.43 -11.12 -5.59
CA SER A 54 -3.15 -10.11 -6.34
C SER A 54 -2.25 -9.06 -6.99
N GLU A 55 -0.92 -9.17 -6.88
CA GLU A 55 0.07 -8.19 -7.37
C GLU A 55 -0.26 -6.73 -6.96
N MET A 56 -0.75 -6.55 -5.74
CA MET A 56 -1.19 -5.24 -5.22
C MET A 56 -0.44 -4.87 -3.94
N VAL A 57 -0.20 -3.58 -3.79
CA VAL A 57 0.28 -2.97 -2.54
C VAL A 57 -0.76 -2.01 -1.98
N THR A 58 -0.97 -2.05 -0.67
CA THR A 58 -1.91 -1.19 0.10
C THR A 58 -1.17 -0.41 1.16
#